data_AF-A0A915LEJ9-F1
#
_entry.id   AF-A0A915LEJ9-F1
#
_cell.length_a   1.000
_cell.length_b   1.000
_cell.length_c   1.000
_cell.angle_alpha   90.00
_cell.angle_beta   90.00
_cell.angle_gamma   90.00
#
_symmetry.space_group_name_H-M   'P 1'
#
loop_
_entity.id
_entity.type
_entity.pdbx_description
1 polymer ?
#
loop_
_entity_poly.entity_id
_entity_poly.type
_entity_poly.pdbx_seq_one_letter_code
_entity_poly.pdbx_strand_id
1 'polypeptide(L)'
;MAATIGVDFRIRTITIDDKLVKLAIWDTAGQERFRTLTPSYYRGGQGIILVYDVSSRASFESLEHWLLEVDTYCTRADAIKMLVGNKIDEVCF
;
A
#
# COMPACT_ATOMS: atom_id res chain seq x y z
N MET A 1 8.69 -11.11 13.27
CA MET A 1 7.46 -10.36 12.92
C MET A 1 6.59 -11.29 12.10
N ALA A 2 5.32 -11.44 12.45
CA ALA A 2 4.39 -12.29 11.71
C ALA A 2 4.03 -11.59 10.40
N ALA A 3 4.16 -12.30 9.27
CA ALA A 3 3.65 -11.80 7.99
C ALA A 3 2.12 -11.68 8.08
N THR A 4 1.55 -10.62 7.53
CA THR A 4 0.09 -10.49 7.38
C THR A 4 -0.42 -11.68 6.56
N ILE A 5 -1.38 -12.43 7.12
CA ILE A 5 -2.04 -13.54 6.42
C ILE A 5 -3.33 -12.97 5.84
N GLY A 6 -3.35 -12.69 4.53
CA GLY A 6 -4.51 -12.13 3.83
C GLY A 6 -4.52 -10.59 3.75
N VAL A 7 -5.72 -10.00 3.79
CA VAL A 7 -5.93 -8.53 3.79
C VAL A 7 -6.39 -8.10 5.18
N ASP A 8 -5.77 -7.07 5.74
CA ASP A 8 -6.25 -6.40 6.97
C ASP A 8 -6.97 -5.12 6.58
N PHE A 9 -8.17 -4.92 7.13
CA PHE A 9 -8.97 -3.71 6.92
C PHE A 9 -9.10 -2.95 8.23
N ARG A 10 -8.69 -1.68 8.22
CA ARG A 10 -8.81 -0.80 9.39
C ARG A 10 -9.45 0.52 9.03
N ILE A 11 -10.27 1.01 9.95
CA ILE A 11 -10.83 2.36 9.90
C ILE A 11 -10.21 3.17 11.03
N ARG A 12 -9.71 4.36 10.70
CA ARG A 12 -9.24 5.33 11.68
C ARG A 12 -9.80 6.70 11.37
N THR A 13 -10.47 7.32 12.34
CA THR A 13 -10.89 8.71 12.23
C THR A 13 -9.80 9.60 12.82
N ILE A 14 -9.37 10.60 12.06
CA ILE A 14 -8.39 11.60 12.48
C ILE A 14 -8.92 13.00 12.19
N THR A 15 -8.41 14.00 12.91
CA THR A 15 -8.72 15.40 12.64
C THR A 15 -7.58 16.00 11.81
N ILE A 16 -7.90 16.57 10.65
CA ILE A 16 -6.99 17.33 9.80
C ILE A 16 -7.66 18.68 9.52
N ASP A 17 -6.97 19.80 9.79
CA ASP A 17 -7.50 21.16 9.57
C ASP A 17 -8.89 21.37 10.17
N ASP A 18 -9.07 20.96 11.44
CA ASP A 18 -10.34 20.99 12.19
C ASP A 18 -11.50 20.17 11.57
N LYS A 19 -11.21 19.35 10.56
CA LYS A 19 -12.18 18.45 9.92
C LYS A 19 -11.92 17.01 10.33
N LEU A 20 -12.99 16.30 10.67
CA LEU A 20 -12.94 14.87 10.92
C LEU A 20 -12.87 14.12 9.59
N VAL A 21 -11.77 13.41 9.38
CA VAL A 21 -11.50 12.58 8.21
C VAL A 21 -11.50 11.11 8.63
N LYS A 22 -12.33 10.31 7.96
CA LYS A 22 -12.38 8.85 8.15
C LYS A 22 -11.46 8.18 7.14
N LEU A 23 -10.32 7.67 7.61
CA LEU A 23 -9.40 6.88 6.80
C LEU A 23 -9.81 5.41 6.83
N ALA A 24 -10.04 4.84 5.64
CA ALA A 24 -10.23 3.41 5.45
C ALA A 24 -8.96 2.86 4.80
N ILE A 25 -8.23 2.03 5.54
CA ILE A 25 -6.91 1.52 5.18
C ILE A 25 -7.04 0.03 4.90
N TRP A 26 -6.55 -0.37 3.73
CA TRP A 26 -6.44 -1.76 3.29
C TRP A 26 -4.96 -2.13 3.28
N ASP A 27 -4.54 -2.99 4.21
CA ASP A 27 -3.20 -3.58 4.23
C ASP A 27 -3.25 -4.92 3.51
N THR A 28 -2.70 -4.96 2.29
CA THR A 28 -2.62 -6.17 1.47
C THR A 28 -1.33 -6.89 1.80
N ALA A 29 -1.39 -8.13 2.31
CA ALA A 29 -0.18 -8.91 2.49
C ALA A 29 0.60 -9.02 1.17
N GLY A 30 1.86 -8.57 1.16
CA GLY A 30 2.78 -8.68 0.01
C GLY A 30 3.21 -10.11 -0.34
N GLN A 31 2.51 -11.13 0.20
CA GLN A 31 2.70 -12.53 -0.18
C GLN A 31 1.86 -12.83 -1.41
N GLU A 32 2.57 -13.13 -2.49
CA GLU A 32 2.14 -13.66 -3.77
C GLU A 32 0.99 -14.69 -3.75
N ARG A 33 0.83 -15.41 -2.63
CA ARG A 33 -0.20 -16.44 -2.43
C ARG A 33 -1.62 -15.90 -2.20
N PHE A 34 -1.79 -14.60 -1.99
CA PHE A 34 -3.11 -13.97 -1.79
C PHE A 34 -3.57 -13.09 -2.97
N ARG A 35 -2.85 -13.14 -4.10
CA ARG A 35 -3.09 -12.32 -5.31
C ARG A 35 -4.48 -12.48 -5.95
N THR A 36 -5.24 -13.53 -5.64
CA THR A 36 -6.55 -13.80 -6.27
C THR A 36 -7.71 -12.99 -5.68
N LEU A 37 -7.56 -12.31 -4.54
CA LEU A 37 -8.66 -11.57 -3.88
C LEU A 37 -8.78 -10.08 -4.28
N THR A 38 -7.94 -9.58 -5.18
CA THR A 38 -7.46 -8.18 -5.10
C THR A 38 -8.20 -7.08 -5.90
N PRO A 39 -8.91 -7.30 -7.03
CA PRO A 39 -9.40 -6.18 -7.86
C PRO A 39 -10.39 -5.24 -7.15
N SER A 40 -11.19 -5.76 -6.21
CA SER A 40 -12.18 -4.99 -5.47
C SER A 40 -11.56 -4.00 -4.47
N TYR A 41 -10.35 -4.25 -3.96
CA TYR A 41 -9.68 -3.36 -3.00
C TYR A 41 -9.12 -2.10 -3.66
N TYR A 42 -8.71 -2.20 -4.92
CA TYR A 42 -8.22 -1.04 -5.69
C TYR A 42 -9.36 -0.12 -6.14
N ARG A 43 -10.59 -0.64 -6.24
CA ARG A 43 -11.74 0.13 -6.72
C ARG A 43 -12.11 1.20 -5.70
N GLY A 44 -12.05 2.47 -6.13
CA GLY A 44 -12.43 3.61 -5.29
C GLY A 44 -11.35 4.07 -4.30
N GLY A 45 -10.15 3.49 -4.33
CA GLY A 45 -9.02 3.97 -3.54
C GLY A 45 -8.64 5.41 -3.90
N GLN A 46 -8.59 6.29 -2.91
CA GLN A 46 -8.21 7.70 -3.09
C GLN A 46 -6.70 7.93 -3.03
N GLY A 47 -5.99 7.03 -2.35
CA GLY A 47 -4.55 7.07 -2.20
C GLY A 47 -3.98 5.66 -2.16
N ILE A 48 -2.77 5.52 -2.70
CA ILE A 48 -2.05 4.26 -2.82
C ILE A 48 -0.65 4.48 -2.28
N ILE A 49 -0.23 3.62 -1.36
CA ILE A 49 1.08 3.67 -0.73
C ILE A 49 1.85 2.41 -1.14
N LEU A 50 2.86 2.59 -1.98
CA LEU A 50 3.80 1.55 -2.37
C LEU A 50 4.98 1.61 -1.41
N VAL A 51 5.27 0.51 -0.71
CA VAL A 51 6.32 0.45 0.31
C VAL A 51 7.37 -0.56 -0.10
N TYR A 52 8.64 -0.17 -0.05
CA TYR A 52 9.77 -1.09 -0.19
C TYR A 52 10.74 -0.96 0.97
N ASP A 53 11.63 -1.93 1.12
CA ASP A 53 12.67 -1.96 2.12
C ASP A 53 13.95 -1.34 1.52
N VAL A 54 14.47 -0.27 2.13
CA VAL A 54 15.66 0.44 1.61
C VAL A 54 16.93 -0.41 1.63
N SER A 55 16.98 -1.46 2.47
CA SER A 55 18.10 -2.40 2.53
C SER A 55 18.04 -3.48 1.43
N SER A 56 16.91 -3.60 0.71
CA SER A 56 16.66 -4.68 -0.25
C SER A 56 16.25 -4.16 -1.63
N ARG A 57 17.19 -4.18 -2.58
CA ARG A 57 16.95 -3.82 -3.99
C ARG A 57 15.81 -4.64 -4.62
N ALA A 58 15.75 -5.93 -4.31
CA ALA A 58 14.73 -6.83 -4.83
C ALA A 58 13.31 -6.38 -4.44
N SER A 59 13.14 -5.84 -3.22
CA SER A 59 11.85 -5.30 -2.78
C SER A 59 11.42 -4.09 -3.62
N PHE A 60 12.36 -3.22 -3.97
CA PHE A 60 12.11 -2.10 -4.86
C PHE A 60 11.75 -2.54 -6.29
N GLU A 61 12.49 -3.50 -6.84
CA GLU A 61 12.25 -4.00 -8.20
C GLU A 61 10.86 -4.67 -8.31
N SER A 62 10.41 -5.34 -7.25
CA SER A 62 9.05 -5.91 -7.20
C SER A 62 7.92 -4.86 -7.27
N LEU A 63 8.21 -3.58 -6.98
CA LEU A 63 7.20 -2.52 -7.03
C LEU A 63 6.66 -2.25 -8.42
N GLU A 64 7.44 -2.55 -9.47
CA GLU A 64 6.98 -2.36 -10.86
C GLU A 64 5.74 -3.21 -11.14
N HIS A 65 5.73 -4.45 -10.64
CA HIS A 65 4.58 -5.34 -10.74
C HIS A 65 3.35 -4.79 -9.99
N TRP A 66 3.54 -4.31 -8.76
CA TRP A 66 2.46 -3.71 -7.97
C TRP A 66 1.92 -2.43 -8.59
N LEU A 67 2.79 -1.61 -9.18
CA LEU A 67 2.39 -0.40 -9.87
C LEU A 67 1.53 -0.72 -11.10
N LEU A 68 1.88 -1.76 -11.85
CA LEU A 68 1.08 -2.24 -12.99
C LEU A 68 -0.30 -2.74 -12.55
N GLU A 69 -0.39 -3.50 -11.45
CA GLU A 69 -1.68 -3.93 -10.90
C GLU A 69 -2.55 -2.73 -10.49
N VAL A 70 -1.94 -1.77 -9.79
CA VAL A 70 -2.60 -0.53 -9.40
C VAL A 70 -3.13 0.22 -10.62
N ASP A 71 -2.33 0.34 -11.68
CA ASP A 71 -2.75 1.03 -12.90
C ASP A 71 -3.88 0.29 -13.64
N THR A 72 -3.86 -1.04 -13.57
CA THR A 72 -4.87 -1.91 -14.20
C THR A 72 -6.21 -1.88 -13.46
N TYR A 73 -6.20 -1.87 -12.12
CA TYR A 73 -7.41 -2.06 -11.31
C TYR A 73 -7.91 -0.79 -10.62
N CYS A 74 -7.08 0.25 -10.46
CA CYS A 74 -7.52 1.50 -9.87
C CYS A 74 -8.39 2.28 -10.85
N THR A 75 -9.68 2.35 -10.57
CA THR A 75 -10.65 3.05 -11.43
C THR A 75 -10.58 4.57 -11.30
N ARG A 76 -9.76 5.10 -10.40
CA ARG A 76 -9.64 6.54 -10.13
C ARG A 76 -8.35 7.08 -10.73
N ALA A 77 -8.48 7.89 -11.78
CA ALA A 77 -7.33 8.56 -12.41
C ALA A 77 -6.69 9.62 -11.51
N ASP A 78 -7.42 10.14 -10.53
CA ASP A 78 -6.96 11.15 -9.57
C ASP A 78 -6.42 10.55 -8.25
N ALA A 79 -6.27 9.21 -8.18
CA ALA A 79 -5.71 8.56 -7.01
C ALA A 79 -4.26 9.00 -6.79
N ILE A 80 -3.95 9.45 -5.57
CA ILE A 80 -2.59 9.86 -5.21
C ILE A 80 -1.72 8.63 -4.99
N LYS A 81 -0.67 8.46 -5.79
CA LYS A 81 0.30 7.37 -5.67
C LYS A 81 1.53 7.88 -4.89
N MET A 82 1.87 7.24 -3.78
CA MET A 82 3.03 7.57 -2.95
C MET A 82 3.97 6.37 -2.84
N LEU A 83 5.27 6.63 -2.99
CA LEU A 83 6.33 5.64 -2.79
C LEU A 83 7.03 5.90 -1.45
N VAL A 84 7.18 4.86 -0.63
CA VAL A 84 7.79 4.95 0.70
C VAL A 84 8.93 3.93 0.82
N GLY A 85 10.14 4.43 1.09
CA GLY A 85 11.27 3.61 1.51
C GLY A 85 11.21 3.41 3.02
N ASN A 86 10.96 2.18 3.46
CA ASN A 86 10.88 1.77 4.85
C ASN A 86 12.21 1.17 5.34
N LYS A 87 12.37 1.06 6.67
CA LYS A 87 13.55 0.50 7.36
C LYS A 87 14.84 1.31 7.21
N ILE A 88 14.72 2.62 7.16
CA ILE A 88 15.88 3.52 7.11
C ILE A 88 16.77 3.40 8.35
N ASP A 89 16.24 2.92 9.47
CA ASP A 89 16.96 2.67 10.71
C ASP A 89 17.95 1.49 10.62
N GLU A 90 17.73 0.57 9.68
CA GLU A 90 18.65 -0.56 9.43
C GLU A 90 19.85 -0.16 8.55
N VAL A 91 19.84 1.05 7.97
CA VAL A 91 20.92 1.56 7.12
C VAL A 91 21.78 2.52 7.94
N CYS A 92 22.99 2.10 8.28
CA CYS A 92 24.01 3.02 8.79
C CYS A 92 24.56 3.87 7.63
N PHE A 93 24.54 5.19 7.80
CA PHE A 93 25.18 6.16 6.91
C PHE A 93 26.67 6.34 7.28
#